data_AF-A0A2T4WUE7-F1
#
_entry.id   AF-A0A2T4WUE7-F1
#
_cell.length_a   1.000
_cell.length_b   1.000
_cell.length_c   1.000
_cell.angle_alpha   90.00
_cell.angle_beta   90.00
_cell.angle_gamma   90.00
#
_symmetry.space_group_name_H-M   'P 1'
#
loop_
_entity.id
_entity.type
_entity.pdbx_description
1 polymer ?
#
loop_
_entity_poly.entity_id
_entity_poly.type
_entity_poly.pdbx_seq_one_letter_code
_entity_poly.pdbx_strand_id
1 'polypeptide(L)'
;GGVGTSSVSGSNAPTGFIASGQGFFVDAITAGPIEFKNSMRSLSYANDDFFRTNDTTNEVEKDRMWLNLTNSDGAFSQILIGFFEDATLGKDRIYDGVRLKGTNYLEFYSMDNTTLEYGIQGRPLLKPKDIIPIGYNSEIMGGLTIELTNREGLLLNESIFLYDKYFNKLHDLTISPYVFNTENGKFNDRFEIVFTEAVLNVGDVIVDKNTLQIVELHNGDVQFKVSSQFEMKSIEIIDLMGRTLYKLNAEGHSQTFSLRNLSQATYLAKVELTNGYVITKKALKRK
;
A
#
# COMPACT_ATOMS: atom_id res chain seq x y z
N GLY A 1 -22.68 -8.26 -16.39
CA GLY A 1 -23.69 -7.33 -15.88
C GLY A 1 -23.87 -7.60 -14.41
N GLY A 2 -23.47 -6.66 -13.55
CA GLY A 2 -23.95 -6.65 -12.18
C GLY A 2 -25.42 -6.25 -12.18
N VAL A 3 -26.19 -6.73 -11.20
CA VAL A 3 -27.40 -6.04 -10.75
C VAL A 3 -26.91 -4.99 -9.75
N GLY A 4 -27.14 -3.72 -10.05
CA GLY A 4 -26.61 -2.62 -9.27
C GLY A 4 -27.63 -1.51 -9.13
N THR A 5 -27.39 -0.63 -8.17
CA THR A 5 -28.12 0.63 -8.02
C THR A 5 -27.68 1.61 -9.10
N SER A 6 -28.61 2.47 -9.56
CA SER A 6 -28.28 3.56 -10.50
C SER A 6 -27.18 4.41 -9.92
N SER A 7 -26.21 4.75 -10.77
CA SER A 7 -25.28 5.79 -10.42
C SER A 7 -26.08 7.07 -10.25
N VAL A 8 -25.77 7.81 -9.20
CA VAL A 8 -26.42 9.08 -8.90
C VAL A 8 -25.61 10.24 -9.56
N SER A 9 -24.82 9.87 -10.57
CA SER A 9 -24.41 10.70 -11.71
C SER A 9 -25.10 10.18 -12.97
N GLY A 10 -26.41 9.90 -12.88
CA GLY A 10 -27.32 9.65 -14.02
C GLY A 10 -26.90 8.55 -14.99
N SER A 11 -25.90 7.74 -14.62
CA SER A 11 -25.60 6.50 -15.31
C SER A 11 -26.65 5.49 -14.87
N ASN A 12 -27.36 4.94 -15.84
CA ASN A 12 -28.38 3.95 -15.57
C ASN A 12 -27.82 2.82 -14.70
N ALA A 13 -28.65 2.40 -13.75
CA ALA A 13 -28.37 1.23 -12.94
C ALA A 13 -27.99 0.07 -13.85
N PRO A 14 -26.90 -0.67 -13.57
CA PRO A 14 -26.72 -1.96 -14.18
C PRO A 14 -27.97 -2.81 -13.93
N THR A 15 -28.80 -2.97 -14.94
CA THR A 15 -30.11 -3.63 -14.84
C THR A 15 -30.01 -5.15 -14.82
N GLY A 16 -28.78 -5.68 -14.81
CA GLY A 16 -28.48 -7.08 -15.07
C GLY A 16 -28.44 -7.42 -16.57
N PHE A 17 -28.79 -6.49 -17.47
CA PHE A 17 -28.69 -6.66 -18.92
C PHE A 17 -27.47 -5.92 -19.48
N ILE A 18 -26.96 -6.41 -20.62
CA ILE A 18 -25.89 -5.75 -21.38
C ILE A 18 -26.51 -5.31 -22.70
N ALA A 19 -26.46 -4.02 -23.00
CA ALA A 19 -26.98 -3.49 -24.25
C ALA A 19 -26.23 -4.11 -25.45
N SER A 20 -26.99 -4.39 -26.50
CA SER A 20 -26.48 -4.92 -27.76
C SER A 20 -25.42 -4.00 -28.35
N GLY A 21 -24.32 -4.59 -28.83
CA GLY A 21 -23.18 -3.87 -29.40
C GLY A 21 -22.10 -3.47 -28.40
N GLN A 22 -22.30 -3.71 -27.09
CA GLN A 22 -21.24 -3.54 -26.09
C GLN A 22 -20.44 -4.84 -25.90
N GLY A 23 -19.11 -4.72 -25.90
CA GLY A 23 -18.22 -5.81 -25.52
C GLY A 23 -18.20 -6.00 -24.00
N PHE A 24 -17.98 -7.23 -23.54
CA PHE A 24 -17.81 -7.55 -22.13
C PHE A 24 -16.81 -8.69 -21.96
N PHE A 25 -16.23 -8.78 -20.75
CA PHE A 25 -15.40 -9.90 -20.33
C PHE A 25 -16.19 -10.78 -19.36
N VAL A 26 -15.84 -12.07 -19.28
CA VAL A 26 -16.41 -13.03 -18.35
C VAL A 26 -15.30 -13.64 -17.52
N ASP A 27 -15.41 -13.53 -16.18
CA ASP A 27 -14.61 -14.30 -15.23
C ASP A 27 -15.41 -15.53 -14.79
N ALA A 28 -15.01 -16.72 -15.26
CA ALA A 28 -15.75 -17.95 -15.05
C ALA A 28 -15.26 -18.68 -13.79
N ILE A 29 -16.19 -19.21 -12.99
CA ILE A 29 -15.88 -19.96 -11.75
C ILE A 29 -15.23 -21.31 -12.06
N THR A 30 -15.55 -21.91 -13.21
CA THR A 30 -15.00 -23.20 -13.65
C THR A 30 -14.79 -23.17 -15.15
N ALA A 31 -13.69 -23.80 -15.61
CA ALA A 31 -13.40 -23.93 -17.03
C ALA A 31 -14.50 -24.73 -17.73
N GLY A 32 -15.01 -24.19 -18.83
CA GLY A 32 -16.06 -24.83 -19.61
C GLY A 32 -16.54 -23.93 -20.76
N PRO A 33 -17.31 -24.49 -21.70
CA PRO A 33 -17.92 -23.69 -22.75
C PRO A 33 -18.93 -22.72 -22.13
N ILE A 34 -18.84 -21.44 -22.54
CA ILE A 34 -19.87 -20.45 -22.24
C ILE A 34 -20.85 -20.47 -23.41
N GLU A 35 -22.09 -20.89 -23.15
CA GLU A 35 -23.14 -20.94 -24.16
C GLU A 35 -24.12 -19.78 -23.95
N PHE A 36 -24.19 -18.87 -24.93
CA PHE A 36 -25.20 -17.82 -24.96
C PHE A 36 -26.38 -18.27 -25.81
N LYS A 37 -27.57 -18.38 -25.21
CA LYS A 37 -28.81 -18.77 -25.90
C LYS A 37 -29.63 -17.54 -26.22
N ASN A 38 -30.41 -17.58 -27.31
CA ASN A 38 -31.36 -16.51 -27.62
C ASN A 38 -32.39 -16.29 -26.51
N SER A 39 -32.69 -17.30 -25.70
CA SER A 39 -33.54 -17.18 -24.51
C SER A 39 -32.96 -16.28 -23.42
N MET A 40 -31.65 -15.95 -23.47
CA MET A 40 -31.01 -14.99 -22.57
C MET A 40 -31.22 -13.54 -23.03
N ARG A 41 -31.69 -13.31 -24.26
CA ARG A 41 -32.04 -11.97 -24.75
C ARG A 41 -33.41 -11.59 -24.19
N SER A 42 -33.52 -10.40 -23.64
CA SER A 42 -34.81 -9.82 -23.31
C SER A 42 -35.32 -9.01 -24.50
N LEU A 43 -36.39 -9.48 -25.13
CA LEU A 43 -37.03 -8.79 -26.27
C LEU A 43 -37.80 -7.54 -25.84
N SER A 44 -38.14 -7.44 -24.55
CA SER A 44 -38.86 -6.32 -23.96
C SER A 44 -37.94 -5.30 -23.28
N TYR A 45 -36.62 -5.57 -23.22
CA TYR A 45 -35.66 -4.66 -22.62
C TYR A 45 -35.25 -3.57 -23.61
N ALA A 46 -35.26 -2.31 -23.16
CA ALA A 46 -34.84 -1.18 -23.97
C ALA A 46 -33.32 -1.19 -24.16
N ASN A 47 -32.87 -1.01 -25.41
CA ASN A 47 -31.44 -1.07 -25.75
C ASN A 47 -30.80 0.32 -25.69
N ASP A 48 -30.95 1.00 -24.57
CA ASP A 48 -30.56 2.41 -24.35
C ASP A 48 -29.55 2.60 -23.21
N ASP A 49 -29.21 1.53 -22.48
CA ASP A 49 -28.17 1.51 -21.43
C ASP A 49 -26.74 1.55 -21.99
N PHE A 50 -26.35 2.72 -22.50
CA PHE A 50 -24.99 3.02 -22.89
C PHE A 50 -24.29 3.89 -21.85
N PHE A 51 -23.28 3.34 -21.17
CA PHE A 51 -22.53 4.01 -20.10
C PHE A 51 -21.58 5.13 -20.59
N ARG A 52 -21.82 5.70 -21.77
CA ARG A 52 -21.06 6.84 -22.35
C ARG A 52 -21.85 8.15 -22.33
N THR A 53 -22.82 8.34 -21.41
CA THR A 53 -23.61 9.57 -21.32
C THR A 53 -23.37 10.33 -20.01
N ASN A 54 -23.17 11.65 -20.15
CA ASN A 54 -22.91 12.62 -19.09
C ASN A 54 -24.22 13.09 -18.43
N ASP A 55 -24.82 12.34 -17.52
CA ASP A 55 -26.04 12.80 -16.84
C ASP A 55 -25.82 13.08 -15.35
N THR A 56 -25.66 14.33 -14.95
CA THR A 56 -25.55 14.75 -13.55
C THR A 56 -26.86 14.57 -12.76
N THR A 57 -27.02 13.59 -11.86
CA THR A 57 -28.21 13.52 -10.97
C THR A 57 -27.98 12.95 -9.56
N ASN A 58 -27.55 13.81 -8.61
CA ASN A 58 -27.58 13.64 -7.12
C ASN A 58 -26.85 12.46 -6.46
N GLU A 59 -25.52 12.39 -6.63
CA GLU A 59 -24.56 11.42 -6.06
C GLU A 59 -24.95 10.90 -4.65
N VAL A 60 -25.31 9.61 -4.51
CA VAL A 60 -25.05 8.88 -3.26
C VAL A 60 -23.55 9.00 -3.10
N GLU A 61 -23.15 9.70 -2.04
CA GLU A 61 -21.75 10.00 -1.77
C GLU A 61 -20.97 8.68 -1.72
N LYS A 62 -20.05 8.52 -2.67
CA LYS A 62 -19.14 7.38 -2.74
C LYS A 62 -17.77 7.88 -2.33
N ASP A 63 -17.14 7.17 -1.41
CA ASP A 63 -15.77 7.46 -1.01
C ASP A 63 -14.82 6.74 -1.98
N ARG A 64 -14.29 7.47 -2.97
CA ARG A 64 -13.43 6.90 -4.01
C ARG A 64 -12.22 7.77 -4.29
N MET A 65 -11.11 7.14 -4.67
CA MET A 65 -9.93 7.81 -5.19
C MET A 65 -9.37 7.08 -6.42
N TRP A 66 -8.78 7.86 -7.31
CA TRP A 66 -8.10 7.38 -8.52
C TRP A 66 -6.63 7.75 -8.46
N LEU A 67 -5.78 6.76 -8.69
CA LEU A 67 -4.34 6.94 -8.80
C LEU A 67 -3.88 6.56 -10.20
N ASN A 68 -3.12 7.44 -10.83
CA ASN A 68 -2.45 7.19 -12.09
C ASN A 68 -0.98 6.90 -11.89
N LEU A 69 -0.44 6.02 -12.72
CA LEU A 69 0.98 5.82 -12.93
C LEU A 69 1.28 6.13 -14.40
N THR A 70 2.13 7.13 -14.64
CA THR A 70 2.42 7.65 -15.99
C THR A 70 3.91 7.87 -16.23
N ASN A 71 4.29 8.06 -17.50
CA ASN A 71 5.59 8.59 -17.89
C ASN A 71 5.46 9.71 -18.94
N SER A 72 6.57 10.35 -19.31
CA SER A 72 6.60 11.40 -20.33
C SER A 72 6.28 10.92 -21.75
N ASP A 73 6.47 9.64 -22.02
CA ASP A 73 6.34 9.05 -23.36
C ASP A 73 4.93 8.50 -23.65
N GLY A 74 3.99 8.70 -22.72
CA GLY A 74 2.59 8.34 -22.87
C GLY A 74 2.19 6.97 -22.30
N ALA A 75 3.10 6.28 -21.58
CA ALA A 75 2.73 5.12 -20.79
C ALA A 75 1.76 5.54 -19.67
N PHE A 76 0.71 4.75 -19.48
CA PHE A 76 -0.39 5.09 -18.60
C PHE A 76 -1.01 3.83 -17.99
N SER A 77 -1.27 3.88 -16.68
CA SER A 77 -2.06 2.89 -15.98
C SER A 77 -2.77 3.55 -14.79
N GLN A 78 -4.06 3.26 -14.62
CA GLN A 78 -4.87 3.82 -13.52
C GLN A 78 -5.43 2.71 -12.63
N ILE A 79 -5.62 3.02 -11.35
CA ILE A 79 -6.39 2.22 -10.40
C ILE A 79 -7.49 3.05 -9.74
N LEU A 80 -8.56 2.38 -9.32
CA LEU A 80 -9.63 2.94 -8.48
C LEU A 80 -9.63 2.21 -7.14
N ILE A 81 -9.68 2.96 -6.04
CA ILE A 81 -9.94 2.41 -4.71
C ILE A 81 -11.20 3.07 -4.16
N GLY A 82 -12.16 2.27 -3.73
CA GLY A 82 -13.42 2.72 -3.15
C GLY A 82 -13.66 2.14 -1.76
N PHE A 83 -14.35 2.89 -0.90
CA PHE A 83 -14.69 2.48 0.46
C PHE A 83 -16.20 2.30 0.59
N PHE A 84 -16.62 1.13 1.07
CA PHE A 84 -18.03 0.72 1.16
C PHE A 84 -18.29 0.01 2.49
N GLU A 85 -19.51 0.16 3.04
CA GLU A 85 -19.89 -0.45 4.32
C GLU A 85 -19.79 -1.99 4.30
N ASP A 86 -20.23 -2.61 3.20
CA ASP A 86 -20.29 -4.07 3.04
C ASP A 86 -19.07 -4.69 2.35
N ALA A 87 -18.02 -3.90 2.05
CA ALA A 87 -16.79 -4.42 1.48
C ALA A 87 -15.85 -4.99 2.55
N THR A 88 -14.98 -5.91 2.15
CA THR A 88 -14.02 -6.61 2.99
C THR A 88 -12.59 -6.26 2.59
N LEU A 89 -11.61 -6.78 3.36
CA LEU A 89 -10.19 -6.64 3.01
C LEU A 89 -9.68 -7.72 2.04
N GLY A 90 -10.53 -8.71 1.71
CA GLY A 90 -10.23 -9.73 0.71
C GLY A 90 -10.99 -9.48 -0.59
N LYS A 91 -10.93 -10.43 -1.52
CA LYS A 91 -11.63 -10.32 -2.81
C LYS A 91 -13.16 -10.29 -2.62
N ASP A 92 -13.78 -9.19 -2.98
CA ASP A 92 -15.21 -8.99 -3.05
C ASP A 92 -15.72 -8.98 -4.49
N ARG A 93 -16.51 -9.99 -4.84
CA ARG A 93 -17.01 -10.19 -6.21
C ARG A 93 -17.81 -9.00 -6.77
N ILE A 94 -18.45 -8.23 -5.91
CA ILE A 94 -19.32 -7.10 -6.31
C ILE A 94 -18.53 -5.81 -6.45
N TYR A 95 -17.44 -5.64 -5.69
CA TYR A 95 -16.69 -4.39 -5.60
C TYR A 95 -15.35 -4.44 -6.35
N ASP A 96 -14.74 -5.62 -6.48
CA ASP A 96 -13.38 -5.75 -6.97
C ASP A 96 -13.31 -6.11 -8.46
N GLY A 97 -12.41 -5.40 -9.15
CA GLY A 97 -11.93 -5.74 -10.47
C GLY A 97 -10.47 -6.19 -10.39
N VAL A 98 -10.24 -7.51 -10.45
CA VAL A 98 -8.89 -8.06 -10.59
C VAL A 98 -8.23 -7.47 -11.84
N ARG A 99 -6.97 -7.07 -11.69
CA ARG A 99 -6.19 -6.46 -12.77
C ARG A 99 -6.04 -7.47 -13.91
N LEU A 100 -6.63 -7.13 -15.05
CA LEU A 100 -6.40 -7.88 -16.28
C LEU A 100 -5.00 -7.55 -16.80
N LYS A 101 -4.17 -8.58 -16.91
CA LYS A 101 -2.81 -8.46 -17.45
C LYS A 101 -2.87 -8.42 -18.96
N GLY A 102 -2.20 -7.44 -19.54
CA GLY A 102 -2.15 -7.22 -20.98
C GLY A 102 -0.70 -7.11 -21.47
N THR A 103 -0.52 -6.66 -22.70
CA THR A 103 0.81 -6.37 -23.27
C THR A 103 1.24 -4.92 -23.01
N ASN A 104 0.79 -4.34 -21.91
CA ASN A 104 1.11 -2.95 -21.57
C ASN A 104 2.49 -2.90 -20.93
N TYR A 105 3.31 -1.93 -21.31
CA TYR A 105 4.63 -1.69 -20.72
C TYR A 105 4.58 -1.26 -19.25
N LEU A 106 3.38 -0.98 -18.73
CA LEU A 106 3.15 -0.49 -17.38
C LEU A 106 1.85 -1.05 -16.83
N GLU A 107 1.93 -1.68 -15.66
CA GLU A 107 0.80 -2.17 -14.90
C GLU A 107 0.84 -1.56 -13.51
N PHE A 108 -0.31 -1.07 -13.03
CA PHE A 108 -0.47 -0.46 -11.71
C PHE A 108 -1.66 -1.11 -11.02
N TYR A 109 -1.52 -1.43 -9.74
CA TYR A 109 -2.52 -2.18 -9.00
C TYR A 109 -2.42 -1.90 -7.50
N SER A 110 -3.54 -1.96 -6.80
CA SER A 110 -3.55 -2.16 -5.35
C SER A 110 -3.57 -3.66 -5.05
N MET A 111 -3.23 -4.03 -3.82
CA MET A 111 -3.20 -5.43 -3.39
C MET A 111 -3.94 -5.63 -2.07
N ASP A 112 -4.41 -6.85 -1.87
CA ASP A 112 -4.89 -7.31 -0.56
C ASP A 112 -3.75 -7.97 0.24
N ASN A 113 -4.09 -8.58 1.38
CA ASN A 113 -3.15 -9.33 2.21
C ASN A 113 -2.85 -10.75 1.69
N THR A 114 -3.31 -11.10 0.49
CA THR A 114 -3.07 -12.39 -0.15
C THR A 114 -2.04 -12.21 -1.28
N THR A 115 -2.42 -12.43 -2.53
CA THR A 115 -1.57 -12.26 -3.71
C THR A 115 -2.33 -11.62 -4.89
N LEU A 116 -3.53 -11.11 -4.66
CA LEU A 116 -4.37 -10.57 -5.74
C LEU A 116 -4.02 -9.11 -6.03
N GLU A 117 -4.05 -8.79 -7.32
CA GLU A 117 -3.74 -7.49 -7.88
C GLU A 117 -5.03 -6.90 -8.44
N TYR A 118 -5.38 -5.69 -8.03
CA TYR A 118 -6.66 -5.07 -8.34
C TYR A 118 -6.45 -3.83 -9.21
N GLY A 119 -7.18 -3.74 -10.32
CA GLY A 119 -7.36 -2.48 -11.05
C GLY A 119 -8.46 -1.63 -10.41
N ILE A 120 -9.42 -2.27 -9.76
CA ILE A 120 -10.48 -1.66 -8.97
C ILE A 120 -10.56 -2.45 -7.66
N GLN A 121 -10.45 -1.78 -6.51
CA GLN A 121 -10.55 -2.42 -5.21
C GLN A 121 -11.60 -1.72 -4.35
N GLY A 122 -12.58 -2.46 -3.86
CA GLY A 122 -13.44 -2.10 -2.76
C GLY A 122 -12.78 -2.43 -1.43
N ARG A 123 -12.94 -1.55 -0.45
CA ARG A 123 -12.44 -1.73 0.92
C ARG A 123 -13.54 -1.37 1.91
N PRO A 124 -13.49 -1.85 3.16
CA PRO A 124 -14.40 -1.40 4.22
C PRO A 124 -14.28 0.11 4.42
N LEU A 125 -15.22 0.73 5.14
CA LEU A 125 -15.15 2.16 5.49
C LEU A 125 -13.76 2.58 5.98
N LEU A 126 -13.27 3.71 5.45
CA LEU A 126 -11.94 4.24 5.71
C LEU A 126 -11.69 4.45 7.21
N LYS A 127 -10.51 4.01 7.67
CA LYS A 127 -10.02 4.26 9.02
C LYS A 127 -8.69 5.03 8.96
N PRO A 128 -8.38 5.89 9.96
CA PRO A 128 -7.14 6.69 9.96
C PRO A 128 -5.83 5.90 9.88
N LYS A 129 -5.85 4.61 10.25
CA LYS A 129 -4.67 3.73 10.24
C LYS A 129 -4.67 2.74 9.06
N ASP A 130 -5.58 2.92 8.10
CA ASP A 130 -5.60 2.04 6.95
C ASP A 130 -4.34 2.22 6.11
N ILE A 131 -3.80 1.09 5.68
CA ILE A 131 -2.65 0.97 4.80
C ILE A 131 -3.11 0.20 3.58
N ILE A 132 -2.81 0.75 2.40
CA ILE A 132 -3.17 0.13 1.13
C ILE A 132 -1.88 -0.15 0.36
N PRO A 133 -1.45 -1.43 0.28
CA PRO A 133 -0.29 -1.80 -0.50
C PRO A 133 -0.53 -1.51 -1.99
N ILE A 134 0.42 -0.82 -2.60
CA ILE A 134 0.41 -0.47 -4.02
C ILE A 134 1.60 -1.15 -4.69
N GLY A 135 1.32 -1.79 -5.82
CA GLY A 135 2.34 -2.40 -6.65
C GLY A 135 2.28 -1.93 -8.09
N TYR A 136 3.39 -2.10 -8.78
CA TYR A 136 3.46 -1.87 -10.22
C TYR A 136 4.44 -2.82 -10.89
N ASN A 137 4.21 -3.07 -12.18
CA ASN A 137 5.13 -3.76 -13.07
C ASN A 137 5.48 -2.82 -14.21
N SER A 138 6.77 -2.68 -14.51
CA SER A 138 7.28 -1.77 -15.54
C SER A 138 8.24 -2.51 -16.45
N GLU A 139 8.00 -2.46 -17.76
CA GLU A 139 9.01 -2.82 -18.77
C GLU A 139 9.86 -1.60 -19.17
N ILE A 140 9.54 -0.43 -18.62
CA ILE A 140 10.20 0.85 -18.88
C ILE A 140 11.26 1.09 -17.79
N MET A 141 12.40 1.64 -18.20
CA MET A 141 13.41 2.19 -17.30
C MET A 141 13.36 3.71 -17.32
N GLY A 142 13.43 4.35 -16.16
CA GLY A 142 13.45 5.82 -16.04
C GLY A 142 12.31 6.39 -15.21
N GLY A 143 11.94 7.64 -15.50
CA GLY A 143 11.02 8.43 -14.69
C GLY A 143 9.56 8.01 -14.83
N LEU A 144 8.92 7.73 -13.70
CA LEU A 144 7.48 7.53 -13.55
C LEU A 144 6.90 8.53 -12.57
N THR A 145 5.61 8.78 -12.70
CA THR A 145 4.85 9.67 -11.82
C THR A 145 3.62 8.94 -11.28
N ILE A 146 3.45 8.94 -9.96
CA ILE A 146 2.20 8.58 -9.30
C ILE A 146 1.42 9.84 -8.98
N GLU A 147 0.17 9.92 -9.43
CA GLU A 147 -0.69 11.08 -9.23
C GLU A 147 -2.07 10.69 -8.71
N LEU A 148 -2.59 11.48 -7.77
CA LEU A 148 -3.96 11.41 -7.31
C LEU A 148 -4.84 12.29 -8.21
N THR A 149 -5.52 11.69 -9.17
CA THR A 149 -6.20 12.45 -10.24
C THR A 149 -7.63 12.82 -9.92
N ASN A 150 -8.31 12.05 -9.09
CA ASN A 150 -9.66 12.35 -8.69
C ASN A 150 -9.99 11.77 -7.31
N ARG A 151 -10.93 12.40 -6.62
CA ARG A 151 -11.44 12.01 -5.32
C ARG A 151 -12.90 12.39 -5.16
N GLU A 152 -13.61 11.60 -4.37
CA GLU A 152 -15.02 11.82 -4.08
C GLU A 152 -15.32 11.49 -2.62
N GLY A 153 -16.45 12.02 -2.14
CA GLY A 153 -16.93 11.81 -0.79
C GLY A 153 -16.01 12.37 0.28
N LEU A 154 -15.88 11.63 1.38
CA LEU A 154 -15.06 11.98 2.54
C LEU A 154 -13.59 12.26 2.14
N LEU A 155 -13.09 11.59 1.10
CA LEU A 155 -11.71 11.73 0.63
C LEU A 155 -11.37 13.12 0.08
N LEU A 156 -12.37 13.95 -0.24
CA LEU A 156 -12.15 15.34 -0.64
C LEU A 156 -11.48 16.17 0.45
N ASN A 157 -11.73 15.82 1.72
CA ASN A 157 -11.21 16.53 2.89
C ASN A 157 -10.09 15.77 3.60
N GLU A 158 -9.72 14.57 3.13
CA GLU A 158 -8.65 13.76 3.70
C GLU A 158 -7.32 14.01 2.99
N SER A 159 -6.24 14.04 3.77
CA SER A 159 -4.88 13.97 3.24
C SER A 159 -4.57 12.52 2.85
N ILE A 160 -3.98 12.35 1.68
CA ILE A 160 -3.64 11.04 1.10
C ILE A 160 -2.16 11.04 0.80
N PHE A 161 -1.43 10.17 1.49
CA PHE A 161 0.01 10.11 1.39
C PHE A 161 0.44 8.83 0.68
N LEU A 162 1.48 8.96 -0.15
CA LEU A 162 2.27 7.84 -0.63
C LEU A 162 3.49 7.67 0.27
N TYR A 163 3.66 6.49 0.83
CA TYR A 163 4.87 6.11 1.53
C TYR A 163 5.75 5.26 0.61
N ASP A 164 6.91 5.79 0.22
CA ASP A 164 7.96 5.05 -0.48
C ASP A 164 8.89 4.38 0.54
N LYS A 165 8.74 3.07 0.70
CA LYS A 165 9.48 2.25 1.67
C LYS A 165 10.95 2.09 1.32
N TYR A 166 11.34 2.26 0.06
CA TYR A 166 12.73 2.12 -0.36
C TYR A 166 13.55 3.34 0.07
N PHE A 167 12.93 4.52 0.03
CA PHE A 167 13.56 5.78 0.43
C PHE A 167 13.10 6.29 1.80
N ASN A 168 12.21 5.56 2.47
CA ASN A 168 11.58 5.98 3.73
C ASN A 168 11.01 7.41 3.62
N LYS A 169 10.29 7.67 2.53
CA LYS A 169 9.77 9.01 2.21
C LYS A 169 8.25 8.98 2.21
N LEU A 170 7.66 9.80 3.08
CA LEU A 170 6.25 10.13 3.03
C LEU A 170 6.04 11.33 2.10
N HIS A 171 5.11 11.22 1.16
CA HIS A 171 4.80 12.26 0.19
C HIS A 171 3.29 12.49 0.13
N ASP A 172 2.86 13.74 0.21
CA ASP A 172 1.45 14.12 0.14
C ASP A 172 0.99 14.22 -1.32
N LEU A 173 0.19 13.24 -1.76
CA LEU A 173 -0.37 13.20 -3.11
C LEU A 173 -1.50 14.21 -3.32
N THR A 174 -2.04 14.79 -2.26
CA THR A 174 -3.08 15.82 -2.36
C THR A 174 -2.51 17.19 -2.72
N ILE A 175 -1.22 17.40 -2.49
CA ILE A 175 -0.50 18.63 -2.81
C ILE A 175 0.16 18.54 -4.19
N SER A 176 0.78 17.39 -4.52
CA SER A 176 1.51 17.23 -5.78
C SER A 176 1.72 15.77 -6.18
N PRO A 177 1.91 15.47 -7.48
CA PRO A 177 2.32 14.15 -7.94
C PRO A 177 3.68 13.72 -7.37
N TYR A 178 3.89 12.41 -7.20
CA TYR A 178 5.16 11.83 -6.78
C TYR A 178 5.95 11.32 -7.98
N VAL A 179 7.12 11.91 -8.24
CA VAL A 179 8.01 11.52 -9.33
C VAL A 179 9.16 10.67 -8.80
N PHE A 180 9.46 9.57 -9.49
CA PHE A 180 10.53 8.64 -9.12
C PHE A 180 11.12 7.93 -10.33
N ASN A 181 12.30 7.35 -10.17
CA ASN A 181 12.88 6.46 -11.19
C ASN A 181 12.58 5.00 -10.87
N THR A 182 12.37 4.22 -11.93
CA THR A 182 12.20 2.77 -11.88
C THR A 182 13.16 2.06 -12.82
N GLU A 183 13.46 0.80 -12.49
CA GLU A 183 14.05 -0.17 -13.39
C GLU A 183 12.95 -1.06 -14.01
N ASN A 184 13.33 -1.91 -14.96
CA ASN A 184 12.45 -2.96 -15.46
C ASN A 184 12.20 -4.01 -14.37
N GLY A 185 10.93 -4.30 -14.10
CA GLY A 185 10.53 -5.37 -13.19
C GLY A 185 9.24 -5.06 -12.44
N LYS A 186 8.99 -5.90 -11.44
CA LYS A 186 7.81 -5.87 -10.59
C LYS A 186 8.17 -5.44 -9.18
N PHE A 187 7.44 -4.45 -8.67
CA PHE A 187 7.69 -3.80 -7.38
C PHE A 187 6.41 -3.82 -6.56
N ASN A 188 6.30 -4.78 -5.64
CA ASN A 188 5.11 -4.97 -4.80
C ASN A 188 5.31 -4.48 -3.36
N ASP A 189 6.55 -4.16 -2.99
CA ASP A 189 6.96 -3.85 -1.63
C ASP A 189 7.57 -2.45 -1.52
N ARG A 190 7.33 -1.59 -2.51
CA ARG A 190 7.84 -0.22 -2.51
C ARG A 190 6.84 0.79 -1.96
N PHE A 191 5.57 0.72 -2.36
CA PHE A 191 4.61 1.79 -2.13
C PHE A 191 3.44 1.36 -1.26
N GLU A 192 3.01 2.27 -0.39
CA GLU A 192 1.78 2.17 0.39
C GLU A 192 1.04 3.50 0.35
N ILE A 193 -0.29 3.46 0.28
CA ILE A 193 -1.13 4.63 0.56
C ILE A 193 -1.52 4.61 2.03
N VAL A 194 -1.34 5.76 2.69
CA VAL A 194 -1.70 6.00 4.08
C VAL A 194 -2.44 7.33 4.23
N PHE A 195 -3.25 7.45 5.28
CA PHE A 195 -4.14 8.61 5.48
C PHE A 195 -3.77 9.47 6.68
N THR A 196 -2.69 9.14 7.38
CA THR A 196 -2.16 9.95 8.47
C THR A 196 -0.64 10.00 8.39
N GLU A 197 -0.06 11.15 8.77
CA GLU A 197 1.39 11.28 8.93
C GLU A 197 1.92 10.41 10.08
N ALA A 198 1.03 10.07 11.03
CA ALA A 198 1.33 9.33 12.24
C ALA A 198 1.67 7.83 12.01
N VAL A 199 1.59 7.32 10.77
CA VAL A 199 1.93 5.92 10.47
C VAL A 199 3.44 5.66 10.57
N LEU A 200 4.30 6.69 10.67
CA LEU A 200 5.74 6.53 10.89
C LEU A 200 6.15 6.13 12.31
N ASN A 201 5.20 5.88 13.21
CA ASN A 201 5.45 5.24 14.50
C ASN A 201 4.43 4.13 14.72
N VAL A 202 4.59 2.99 14.03
CA VAL A 202 4.43 1.62 14.56
C VAL A 202 4.64 0.66 13.39
N GLY A 203 5.90 0.30 13.23
CA GLY A 203 6.41 -0.97 12.77
C GLY A 203 7.82 -0.99 13.34
N ASP A 204 8.03 -1.39 14.59
CA ASP A 204 8.11 -2.82 14.89
C ASP A 204 8.17 -3.62 13.58
N VAL A 205 9.32 -3.48 12.89
CA VAL A 205 9.90 -4.64 12.23
C VAL A 205 9.66 -5.77 13.23
N ILE A 206 9.01 -6.85 12.81
CA ILE A 206 9.20 -8.11 13.50
C ILE A 206 10.69 -8.36 13.33
N VAL A 207 11.47 -7.80 14.26
CA VAL A 207 12.88 -8.01 14.44
C VAL A 207 12.88 -9.47 14.78
N ASP A 208 13.12 -10.30 13.76
CA ASP A 208 13.52 -11.67 14.00
C ASP A 208 14.52 -11.60 15.15
N LYS A 209 14.46 -12.50 16.11
CA LYS A 209 15.30 -12.43 17.33
C LYS A 209 16.79 -12.27 16.99
N ASN A 210 17.16 -12.57 15.75
CA ASN A 210 18.46 -12.50 15.11
C ASN A 210 18.85 -11.15 14.48
N THR A 211 17.95 -10.19 14.25
CA THR A 211 18.27 -8.95 13.51
C THR A 211 19.16 -8.00 14.31
N LEU A 212 19.02 -7.95 15.63
CA LEU A 212 19.94 -7.23 16.53
C LEU A 212 20.44 -8.18 17.62
N GLN A 213 21.75 -8.39 17.70
CA GLN A 213 22.41 -9.11 18.79
C GLN A 213 23.13 -8.12 19.71
N ILE A 214 22.93 -8.30 21.02
CA ILE A 214 23.59 -7.51 22.06
C ILE A 214 24.33 -8.51 22.93
N VAL A 215 25.67 -8.44 22.92
CA VAL A 215 26.54 -9.40 23.61
C VAL A 215 27.47 -8.64 24.53
N GLU A 216 27.37 -8.93 25.83
CA GLU A 216 28.36 -8.47 26.79
C GLU A 216 29.60 -9.36 26.71
N LEU A 217 30.75 -8.74 26.46
CA LEU A 217 32.05 -9.39 26.34
C LEU A 217 32.66 -9.62 27.72
N HIS A 218 33.68 -10.48 27.79
CA HIS A 218 34.31 -10.88 29.06
C HIS A 218 34.90 -9.71 29.84
N ASN A 219 35.35 -8.66 29.14
CA ASN A 219 35.94 -7.45 29.68
C ASN A 219 34.90 -6.38 30.11
N GLY A 220 33.60 -6.68 30.01
CA GLY A 220 32.51 -5.78 30.38
C GLY A 220 32.07 -4.83 29.27
N ASP A 221 32.72 -4.85 28.10
CA ASP A 221 32.28 -4.09 26.93
C ASP A 221 31.05 -4.75 26.31
N VAL A 222 30.22 -3.98 25.61
CA VAL A 222 29.00 -4.50 24.97
C VAL A 222 29.10 -4.33 23.47
N GLN A 223 28.93 -5.44 22.76
CA GLN A 223 28.89 -5.50 21.32
C GLN A 223 27.45 -5.49 20.82
N PHE A 224 27.16 -4.60 19.88
CA PHE A 224 25.92 -4.51 19.13
C PHE A 224 26.19 -4.96 17.70
N LYS A 225 25.37 -5.88 17.21
CA LYS A 225 25.46 -6.46 15.87
C LYS A 225 24.10 -6.46 15.21
N VAL A 226 24.00 -5.87 14.03
CA VAL A 226 22.85 -6.00 13.16
C VAL A 226 23.16 -6.93 12.01
N SER A 227 22.13 -7.49 11.35
CA SER A 227 22.34 -8.29 10.15
C SER A 227 23.07 -7.50 9.06
N SER A 228 23.87 -8.15 8.21
CA SER A 228 24.81 -7.49 7.28
C SER A 228 24.16 -6.59 6.23
N GLN A 229 22.86 -6.73 6.00
CA GLN A 229 22.08 -5.84 5.12
C GLN A 229 21.69 -4.50 5.77
N PHE A 230 21.99 -4.31 7.06
CA PHE A 230 21.68 -3.09 7.81
C PHE A 230 22.94 -2.40 8.30
N GLU A 231 22.85 -1.08 8.43
CA GLU A 231 23.91 -0.24 8.99
C GLU A 231 23.35 0.59 10.14
N MET A 232 24.06 0.60 11.26
CA MET A 232 23.70 1.40 12.44
C MET A 232 24.09 2.86 12.22
N LYS A 233 23.31 3.75 12.79
CA LYS A 233 23.54 5.20 12.84
C LYS A 233 23.73 5.68 14.28
N SER A 234 22.88 5.21 15.18
CA SER A 234 22.97 5.58 16.59
C SER A 234 22.43 4.48 17.51
N ILE A 235 22.88 4.49 18.76
CA ILE A 235 22.39 3.60 19.81
C ILE A 235 22.05 4.43 21.04
N GLU A 236 20.81 4.35 21.48
CA GLU A 236 20.34 4.90 22.75
C GLU A 236 20.07 3.78 23.75
N ILE A 237 20.66 3.88 24.93
CA ILE A 237 20.43 2.94 26.03
C ILE A 237 19.54 3.63 27.05
N ILE A 238 18.40 3.04 27.37
CA ILE A 238 17.42 3.57 28.30
C ILE A 238 17.13 2.56 29.42
N ASP A 239 16.85 3.06 30.62
CA ASP A 239 16.35 2.22 31.70
C ASP A 239 14.85 1.87 31.52
N LEU A 240 14.32 1.02 32.41
CA LEU A 240 12.91 0.62 32.38
C LEU A 240 11.93 1.76 32.71
N MET A 241 12.43 2.89 33.23
CA MET A 241 11.65 4.10 33.48
C MET A 241 11.70 5.07 32.28
N GLY A 242 12.38 4.70 31.19
CA GLY A 242 12.53 5.51 29.99
C GLY A 242 13.60 6.60 30.08
N ARG A 243 14.44 6.61 31.13
CA ARG A 243 15.55 7.57 31.24
C ARG A 243 16.70 7.14 30.36
N THR A 244 17.22 8.06 29.55
CA THR A 244 18.41 7.82 28.73
C THR A 244 19.66 7.72 29.60
N LEU A 245 20.34 6.57 29.52
CA LEU A 245 21.61 6.29 30.18
C LEU A 245 22.80 6.59 29.26
N TYR A 246 22.68 6.27 27.97
CA TYR A 246 23.71 6.54 26.96
C TYR A 246 23.10 6.94 25.62
N LYS A 247 23.81 7.81 24.89
CA LYS A 247 23.65 8.06 23.46
C LYS A 247 24.99 7.87 22.79
N LEU A 248 25.04 6.93 21.85
CA LEU A 248 26.26 6.50 21.19
C LEU A 248 26.07 6.69 19.68
N ASN A 249 27.06 7.29 19.03
CA ASN A 249 27.13 7.24 17.56
C ASN A 249 27.61 5.85 17.17
N ALA A 250 26.93 5.24 16.20
CA ALA A 250 27.29 3.93 15.72
C ALA A 250 27.41 3.93 14.19
N GLU A 251 28.26 3.06 13.67
CA GLU A 251 28.50 2.92 12.24
C GLU A 251 28.73 1.45 11.87
N GLY A 252 28.45 1.11 10.61
CA GLY A 252 28.54 -0.27 10.12
C GLY A 252 27.51 -1.22 10.76
N HIS A 253 27.74 -2.52 10.58
CA HIS A 253 26.83 -3.58 11.04
C HIS A 253 27.22 -4.20 12.40
N SER A 254 28.37 -3.83 12.97
CA SER A 254 28.88 -4.39 14.22
C SER A 254 29.81 -3.42 14.93
N GLN A 255 29.51 -3.07 16.17
CA GLN A 255 30.35 -2.16 16.97
C GLN A 255 30.34 -2.52 18.44
N THR A 256 31.45 -2.25 19.12
CA THR A 256 31.64 -2.56 20.53
C THR A 256 31.89 -1.27 21.31
N PHE A 257 31.18 -1.10 22.43
CA PHE A 257 31.29 0.07 23.29
C PHE A 257 31.70 -0.32 24.70
N SER A 258 32.56 0.49 25.32
CA SER A 258 32.91 0.38 26.73
C SER A 258 31.79 0.96 27.59
N LEU A 259 31.00 0.09 28.21
CA LEU A 259 29.85 0.45 29.07
C LEU A 259 30.09 0.02 30.52
N ARG A 260 31.32 0.21 31.02
CA ARG A 260 31.74 -0.25 32.35
C ARG A 260 31.00 0.43 33.51
N ASN A 261 30.50 1.64 33.28
CA ASN A 261 29.74 2.39 34.28
C ASN A 261 28.22 2.11 34.21
N LEU A 262 27.77 1.29 33.26
CA LEU A 262 26.39 0.87 33.19
C LEU A 262 26.13 -0.13 34.33
N SER A 263 25.18 0.21 35.21
CA SER A 263 24.80 -0.64 36.33
C SER A 263 24.33 -2.03 35.88
N GLN A 264 24.58 -3.05 36.69
CA GLN A 264 24.07 -4.42 36.48
C GLN A 264 22.54 -4.44 36.61
N ALA A 265 21.86 -4.24 35.49
CA ALA A 265 20.41 -4.16 35.43
C ALA A 265 19.92 -4.52 34.02
N THR A 266 18.62 -4.69 33.91
CA THR A 266 17.95 -4.75 32.61
C THR A 266 17.80 -3.34 32.02
N TYR A 267 18.08 -3.21 30.74
CA TYR A 267 17.90 -1.98 29.97
C TYR A 267 17.24 -2.28 28.61
N LEU A 268 16.78 -1.23 27.94
CA LEU A 268 16.38 -1.29 26.53
C LEU A 268 17.45 -0.57 25.71
N ALA A 269 17.86 -1.17 24.60
CA ALA A 269 18.69 -0.52 23.60
C ALA A 269 17.83 -0.21 22.38
N LYS A 270 17.79 1.05 21.98
CA LYS A 270 17.20 1.54 20.75
C LYS A 270 18.34 1.79 19.76
N VAL A 271 18.36 1.03 18.67
CA VAL A 271 19.37 1.15 17.62
C VAL A 271 18.68 1.78 16.41
N GLU A 272 19.07 3.01 16.08
CA GLU A 272 18.66 3.69 14.85
C GLU A 272 19.57 3.23 13.72
N LEU A 273 18.99 2.83 12.60
CA LEU A 273 19.68 2.44 11.38
C LEU A 273 19.83 3.65 10.44
N THR A 274 20.76 3.59 9.50
CA THR A 274 21.00 4.66 8.51
C THR A 274 19.79 4.92 7.60
N ASN A 275 18.94 3.91 7.38
CA ASN A 275 17.68 4.02 6.66
C ASN A 275 16.50 4.56 7.51
N GLY A 276 16.76 4.93 8.77
CA GLY A 276 15.79 5.57 9.67
C GLY A 276 14.96 4.61 10.53
N TYR A 277 15.07 3.29 10.34
CA TYR A 277 14.38 2.34 11.22
C TYR A 277 15.00 2.32 12.62
N VAL A 278 14.18 2.11 13.64
CA VAL A 278 14.62 1.96 15.03
C VAL A 278 14.30 0.56 15.53
N ILE A 279 15.34 -0.19 15.91
CA ILE A 279 15.21 -1.51 16.52
C ILE A 279 15.33 -1.35 18.04
N THR A 280 14.31 -1.79 18.79
CA THR A 280 14.36 -1.80 20.26
C THR A 280 14.55 -3.22 20.77
N LYS A 281 15.58 -3.47 21.60
CA LYS A 281 15.82 -4.77 22.23
C LYS A 281 16.14 -4.67 23.71
N LYS A 282 15.52 -5.54 24.50
CA LYS A 282 15.83 -5.71 25.93
C LYS A 282 17.16 -6.44 26.10
N ALA A 283 18.02 -5.91 26.95
CA ALA A 283 19.30 -6.51 27.30
C ALA A 283 19.52 -6.48 28.82
N LEU A 284 20.37 -7.38 29.31
CA LEU A 284 20.74 -7.50 30.72
C LEU A 284 22.24 -7.28 30.85
N LYS A 285 22.65 -6.26 31.62
CA LYS A 285 24.03 -6.04 32.01
C LYS A 285 24.34 -6.96 33.19
N ARG A 286 25.34 -7.82 33.06
CA ARG A 286 25.72 -8.81 34.08
C ARG A 286 26.99 -8.46 34.83
N LYS A 287 27.91 -7.67 34.25
CA LYS A 287 29.16 -7.26 34.88
C LYS A 287 29.30 -5.75 34.99
#